data_AF-A0A938NNS2-F1
#
_entry.id   AF-A0A938NNS2-F1
#
_cell.length_a   1.000
_cell.length_b   1.000
_cell.length_c   1.000
_cell.angle_alpha   90.00
_cell.angle_beta   90.00
_cell.angle_gamma   90.00
#
_symmetry.space_group_name_H-M   'P 1'
#
loop_
_entity.id
_entity.type
_entity.pdbx_description
1 polymer ?
#
loop_
_entity_poly.entity_id
_entity_poly.type
_entity_poly.pdbx_seq_one_letter_code
_entity_poly.pdbx_strand_id
1 'polypeptide(L)'
;PGKKIDELHVVVCGVGAAGTACANILMRAGVKNLIGYDIKGAIYKGRPGDSIPLQEFAERTNAQEIRAPLSEGIKGADLFLGVSAPGCITAEDVQNMAKDPIVFAMANPIPEIMPEIAKPYARIMATGRSDYPNQINNVLCFPGIFKGALRCRASAISEDMKLAAARAIANLISDDELNESYIIPSVFDRRVADVVADEVERVAHAEGLARDVIDSSTLYKLR
;
A
#
# COMPACT_ATOMS: atom_id res chain seq x y z
N PRO A 1 4.70 -15.24 -0.94
CA PRO A 1 5.86 -15.71 -0.14
C PRO A 1 5.51 -16.16 1.30
N GLY A 2 4.24 -16.38 1.66
CA GLY A 2 3.87 -16.95 2.98
C GLY A 2 4.31 -16.15 4.22
N LYS A 3 4.80 -14.92 4.04
CA LYS A 3 5.31 -14.06 5.12
C LYS A 3 4.13 -13.48 5.91
N LYS A 4 4.24 -13.42 7.24
CA LYS A 4 3.24 -12.77 8.09
C LYS A 4 3.43 -11.27 8.08
N ILE A 5 2.34 -10.53 7.97
CA ILE A 5 2.36 -9.06 7.81
C ILE A 5 3.04 -8.35 8.98
N ASP A 6 2.94 -8.88 10.20
CA ASP A 6 3.47 -8.27 11.41
C ASP A 6 4.95 -8.64 11.68
N GLU A 7 5.51 -9.53 10.88
CA GLU A 7 6.93 -9.91 10.86
C GLU A 7 7.70 -9.20 9.72
N LEU A 8 7.01 -8.48 8.81
CA LEU A 8 7.63 -7.82 7.67
C LEU A 8 8.51 -6.64 8.10
N HIS A 9 9.72 -6.56 7.53
CA HIS A 9 10.52 -5.35 7.45
C HIS A 9 10.20 -4.59 6.16
N VAL A 10 9.59 -3.41 6.30
CA VAL A 10 9.14 -2.58 5.17
C VAL A 10 9.98 -1.32 5.04
N VAL A 11 10.47 -1.06 3.83
CA VAL A 11 11.15 0.18 3.46
C VAL A 11 10.28 0.97 2.51
N VAL A 12 9.96 2.22 2.86
CA VAL A 12 9.19 3.15 2.03
C VAL A 12 10.12 4.25 1.52
N CYS A 13 10.34 4.31 0.21
CA CYS A 13 11.08 5.40 -0.44
C CYS A 13 10.09 6.45 -0.96
N GLY A 14 10.17 7.65 -0.40
CA GLY A 14 9.30 8.79 -0.70
C GLY A 14 8.24 9.02 0.38
N VAL A 15 8.61 9.68 1.48
CA VAL A 15 7.68 10.06 2.57
C VAL A 15 6.95 11.37 2.27
N GLY A 16 6.39 11.47 1.06
CA GLY A 16 5.41 12.49 0.69
C GLY A 16 4.00 12.07 1.06
N ALA A 17 2.99 12.67 0.43
CA ALA A 17 1.58 12.32 0.68
C ALA A 17 1.29 10.83 0.39
N ALA A 18 1.74 10.33 -0.77
CA ALA A 18 1.50 8.93 -1.17
C ALA A 18 2.18 7.93 -0.23
N GLY A 19 3.47 8.12 0.07
CA GLY A 19 4.22 7.21 0.95
C GLY A 19 3.71 7.23 2.38
N THR A 20 3.37 8.41 2.91
CA THR A 20 2.77 8.53 4.24
C THR A 20 1.41 7.83 4.31
N ALA A 21 0.55 8.02 3.29
CA ALA A 21 -0.75 7.35 3.24
C ALA A 21 -0.62 5.83 3.12
N CYS A 22 0.27 5.34 2.26
CA CYS A 22 0.53 3.90 2.13
C CYS A 22 1.09 3.31 3.42
N ALA A 23 2.06 3.97 4.06
CA ALA A 23 2.61 3.55 5.34
C ALA A 23 1.54 3.48 6.44
N ASN A 24 0.64 4.46 6.52
CA ASN A 24 -0.47 4.44 7.47
C ASN A 24 -1.37 3.22 7.26
N ILE A 25 -1.75 2.91 6.01
CA ILE A 25 -2.56 1.73 5.69
C ILE A 25 -1.81 0.44 6.00
N LEU A 26 -0.51 0.35 5.67
CA LEU A 26 0.31 -0.82 5.99
C LEU A 26 0.42 -1.07 7.50
N MET A 27 0.66 -0.01 8.29
CA MET A 27 0.68 -0.11 9.76
C MET A 27 -0.69 -0.53 10.30
N ARG A 28 -1.78 0.03 9.77
CA ARG A 28 -3.16 -0.35 10.14
C ARG A 28 -3.46 -1.80 9.77
N ALA A 29 -2.91 -2.30 8.67
CA ALA A 29 -3.04 -3.69 8.24
C ALA A 29 -2.24 -4.67 9.12
N GLY A 30 -1.26 -4.19 9.89
CA GLY A 30 -0.52 -4.97 10.88
C GLY A 30 0.99 -4.90 10.78
N VAL A 31 1.56 -4.15 9.82
CA VAL A 31 3.02 -3.96 9.73
C VAL A 31 3.54 -3.25 10.97
N LYS A 32 4.53 -3.86 11.64
CA LYS A 32 5.16 -3.31 12.85
C LYS A 32 6.53 -2.68 12.60
N ASN A 33 7.26 -3.18 11.60
CA ASN A 33 8.60 -2.69 11.27
C ASN A 33 8.58 -1.96 9.91
N LEU A 34 8.51 -0.63 9.95
CA LEU A 34 8.47 0.22 8.76
C LEU A 34 9.45 1.38 8.91
N ILE A 35 10.25 1.62 7.87
CA ILE A 35 11.19 2.75 7.80
C ILE A 35 10.90 3.57 6.54
N GLY A 36 10.74 4.88 6.71
CA GLY A 36 10.57 5.82 5.60
C GLY A 36 11.88 6.52 5.23
N TYR A 37 12.04 6.81 3.95
CA TYR A 37 13.18 7.52 3.37
C TYR A 37 12.73 8.70 2.53
N ASP A 38 13.42 9.83 2.66
CA ASP A 38 13.35 10.94 1.72
C ASP A 38 14.74 11.26 1.12
N ILE A 39 14.85 12.38 0.41
CA ILE A 39 16.09 12.80 -0.23
C ILE A 39 17.26 13.04 0.74
N LYS A 40 17.00 13.21 2.04
CA LYS A 40 18.03 13.40 3.08
C LYS A 40 18.35 12.10 3.83
N GLY A 41 17.74 10.97 3.46
CA GLY A 41 17.94 9.66 4.08
C GLY A 41 16.75 9.21 4.94
N ALA A 42 17.03 8.32 5.90
CA ALA A 42 16.00 7.78 6.79
C ALA A 42 15.29 8.89 7.59
N ILE A 43 13.98 8.75 7.78
CA ILE A 43 13.18 9.57 8.68
C ILE A 43 13.30 8.99 10.10
N TYR A 44 13.69 9.81 11.07
CA TYR A 44 13.91 9.39 12.46
C TYR A 44 13.55 10.50 13.44
N LYS A 45 13.29 10.14 14.70
CA LYS A 45 12.85 11.08 15.74
C LYS A 45 13.89 12.18 15.98
N GLY A 46 13.45 13.42 15.97
CA GLY A 46 14.33 14.58 16.17
C GLY A 46 15.27 14.90 15.00
N ARG A 47 15.02 14.38 13.80
CA ARG A 47 15.82 14.72 12.62
C ARG A 47 15.77 16.23 12.32
N PRO A 48 16.91 16.93 12.26
CA PRO A 48 16.92 18.39 12.10
C PRO A 48 16.29 18.87 10.79
N GLY A 49 15.43 19.90 10.90
CA GLY A 49 14.81 20.55 9.75
C GLY A 49 13.64 19.77 9.12
N ASP A 50 13.10 18.78 9.83
CA ASP A 50 11.87 18.09 9.42
C ASP A 50 10.63 18.91 9.75
N SER A 51 9.66 18.87 8.84
CA SER A 51 8.33 19.44 9.04
C SER A 51 7.55 18.63 10.09
N ILE A 52 6.51 19.23 10.66
CA ILE A 52 5.63 18.56 11.65
C ILE A 52 5.13 17.20 11.15
N PRO A 53 4.63 17.04 9.90
CA PRO A 53 4.20 15.73 9.42
C PRO A 53 5.30 14.65 9.38
N LEU A 54 6.55 15.03 9.07
CA LEU A 54 7.67 14.09 9.09
C LEU A 54 8.06 13.71 10.52
N GLN A 55 7.97 14.64 11.46
CA GLN A 55 8.17 14.36 12.88
C GLN A 55 7.10 13.37 13.39
N GLU A 56 5.83 13.59 13.08
CA GLU A 56 4.72 12.67 13.43
C GLU A 56 4.85 11.29 12.76
N PHE A 57 5.40 11.25 11.55
CA PHE A 57 5.75 10.00 10.87
C PHE A 57 6.87 9.27 11.62
N ALA A 58 7.93 9.98 12.00
CA ALA A 58 9.05 9.44 12.76
C ALA A 58 8.65 8.91 14.14
N GLU A 59 7.63 9.50 14.78
CA GLU A 59 7.15 9.04 16.09
C GLU A 59 6.59 7.62 16.06
N ARG A 60 6.06 7.19 14.90
CA ARG A 60 5.31 5.95 14.70
C ARG A 60 6.05 4.92 13.85
N THR A 61 7.19 5.28 13.27
CA THR A 61 7.98 4.43 12.37
C THR A 61 9.43 4.38 12.85
N ASN A 62 10.26 3.57 12.18
CA ASN A 62 11.70 3.50 12.44
C ASN A 62 12.04 3.33 13.94
N ALA A 63 11.40 2.37 14.61
CA ALA A 63 11.59 2.11 16.03
C ALA A 63 13.04 1.74 16.41
N GLN A 64 13.84 1.33 15.42
CA GLN A 64 15.26 1.00 15.56
C GLN A 64 16.18 2.23 15.42
N GLU A 65 15.61 3.42 15.19
CA GLU A 65 16.33 4.68 15.00
C GLU A 65 17.42 4.62 13.92
N ILE A 66 17.14 3.94 12.81
CA ILE A 66 18.06 3.84 11.68
C ILE A 66 18.32 5.23 11.11
N ARG A 67 19.61 5.56 10.91
CA ARG A 67 20.09 6.83 10.34
C ARG A 67 21.04 6.61 9.15
N ALA A 68 20.84 5.49 8.46
CA ALA A 68 21.65 5.07 7.32
C ALA A 68 21.02 5.55 6.00
N PRO A 69 21.78 5.62 4.89
CA PRO A 69 21.22 5.85 3.55
C PRO A 69 20.31 4.69 3.11
N LEU A 70 19.51 4.91 2.06
CA LEU A 70 18.55 3.92 1.55
C LEU A 70 19.18 2.57 1.18
N SER A 71 20.34 2.59 0.52
CA SER A 71 21.07 1.38 0.11
C SER A 71 21.51 0.50 1.28
N GLU A 72 21.69 1.08 2.47
CA GLU A 72 21.97 0.35 3.69
C GLU A 72 20.68 -0.10 4.40
N GLY A 73 19.66 0.77 4.42
CA GLY A 73 18.38 0.48 5.04
C GLY A 73 17.55 -0.61 4.37
N ILE A 74 17.71 -0.77 3.05
CA ILE A 74 17.00 -1.78 2.26
C ILE A 74 17.55 -3.20 2.48
N LYS A 75 18.74 -3.34 3.06
CA LYS A 75 19.34 -4.64 3.33
C LYS A 75 18.47 -5.44 4.28
N GLY A 76 18.12 -6.65 3.89
CA GLY A 76 17.21 -7.52 4.64
C GLY A 76 15.76 -7.03 4.71
N ALA A 77 15.34 -6.04 3.91
CA ALA A 77 13.94 -5.65 3.82
C ALA A 77 13.11 -6.73 3.10
N ASP A 78 11.89 -6.99 3.56
CA ASP A 78 10.96 -7.90 2.90
C ASP A 78 10.20 -7.24 1.77
N LEU A 79 9.88 -5.95 1.95
CA LEU A 79 9.11 -5.13 1.03
C LEU A 79 9.81 -3.78 0.83
N PHE A 80 10.11 -3.46 -0.42
CA PHE A 80 10.40 -2.10 -0.85
C PHE A 80 9.16 -1.49 -1.50
N LEU A 81 8.72 -0.34 -0.99
CA LEU A 81 7.67 0.50 -1.58
C LEU A 81 8.26 1.83 -2.02
N GLY A 82 8.48 1.98 -3.31
CA GLY A 82 8.87 3.23 -3.95
C GLY A 82 7.66 4.01 -4.44
N VAL A 83 7.55 5.26 -4.00
CA VAL A 83 6.59 6.27 -4.50
C VAL A 83 7.31 7.63 -4.61
N SER A 84 8.51 7.60 -5.20
CA SER A 84 9.50 8.67 -5.20
C SER A 84 9.94 9.02 -6.62
N ALA A 85 11.22 8.85 -6.95
CA ALA A 85 11.83 9.30 -8.18
C ALA A 85 12.51 8.13 -8.94
N PRO A 86 12.84 8.32 -10.23
CA PRO A 86 13.53 7.31 -11.02
C PRO A 86 14.90 6.92 -10.42
N GLY A 87 15.24 5.63 -10.48
CA GLY A 87 16.59 5.15 -10.16
C GLY A 87 17.00 5.26 -8.69
N CYS A 88 16.06 5.21 -7.75
CA CYS A 88 16.35 5.28 -6.32
C CYS A 88 17.06 4.04 -5.76
N ILE A 89 16.93 2.87 -6.40
CA ILE A 89 17.59 1.63 -5.99
C ILE A 89 18.18 0.89 -7.20
N THR A 90 19.16 0.04 -6.93
CA THR A 90 19.92 -0.73 -7.92
C THR A 90 19.60 -2.22 -7.86
N ALA A 91 20.14 -2.99 -8.82
CA ALA A 91 20.07 -4.46 -8.77
C ALA A 91 20.72 -5.04 -7.50
N GLU A 92 21.84 -4.46 -7.07
CA GLU A 92 22.56 -4.87 -5.86
C GLU A 92 21.73 -4.63 -4.60
N ASP A 93 21.00 -3.52 -4.54
CA ASP A 93 20.09 -3.24 -3.43
C ASP A 93 19.00 -4.31 -3.31
N VAL A 94 18.39 -4.73 -4.44
CA VAL A 94 17.38 -5.81 -4.45
C VAL A 94 17.98 -7.17 -4.08
N GLN A 95 19.21 -7.46 -4.52
CA GLN A 95 19.91 -8.69 -4.13
C GLN A 95 20.19 -8.78 -2.63
N ASN A 96 20.40 -7.63 -1.99
CA ASN A 96 20.67 -7.55 -0.55
C ASN A 96 19.39 -7.51 0.31
N MET A 97 18.20 -7.52 -0.29
CA MET A 97 16.93 -7.65 0.43
C MET A 97 16.79 -9.04 1.07
N ALA A 98 15.73 -9.23 1.87
CA ALA A 98 15.41 -10.53 2.44
C ALA A 98 15.08 -11.57 1.35
N LYS A 99 15.12 -12.85 1.73
CA LYS A 99 14.69 -13.95 0.85
C LYS A 99 13.26 -13.71 0.35
N ASP A 100 13.03 -14.03 -0.92
CA ASP A 100 11.75 -13.81 -1.60
C ASP A 100 11.26 -12.34 -1.51
N PRO A 101 12.05 -11.37 -1.99
CA PRO A 101 11.76 -9.95 -1.78
C PRO A 101 10.60 -9.45 -2.65
N ILE A 102 9.85 -8.49 -2.11
CA ILE A 102 8.73 -7.83 -2.79
C ILE A 102 9.18 -6.41 -3.14
N VAL A 103 9.08 -6.04 -4.42
CA VAL A 103 9.51 -4.73 -4.92
C VAL A 103 8.33 -4.06 -5.62
N PHE A 104 7.83 -2.98 -5.02
CA PHE A 104 6.79 -2.13 -5.56
C PHE A 104 7.43 -0.80 -5.98
N ALA A 105 7.73 -0.62 -7.27
CA ALA A 105 8.36 0.59 -7.82
C ALA A 105 7.32 1.42 -8.59
N MET A 106 6.69 2.37 -7.91
CA MET A 106 5.45 3.03 -8.36
C MET A 106 5.67 4.38 -9.05
N ALA A 107 6.89 4.92 -9.08
CA ALA A 107 7.16 6.17 -9.79
C ALA A 107 6.82 6.05 -11.29
N ASN A 108 6.27 7.13 -11.84
CA ASN A 108 5.90 7.25 -13.26
C ASN A 108 6.54 8.50 -13.88
N PRO A 109 6.91 8.48 -15.17
CA PRO A 109 6.84 7.34 -16.10
C PRO A 109 8.00 6.34 -15.95
N ILE A 110 9.06 6.73 -15.25
CA ILE A 110 10.23 5.87 -14.99
C ILE A 110 10.19 5.48 -13.49
N PRO A 111 10.16 4.18 -13.16
CA PRO A 111 10.09 3.69 -11.79
C PRO A 111 11.42 3.87 -11.04
N GLU A 112 11.39 3.66 -9.72
CA GLU A 112 12.56 3.65 -8.83
C GLU A 112 13.61 2.62 -9.28
N ILE A 113 13.17 1.53 -9.89
CA ILE A 113 13.99 0.53 -10.58
C ILE A 113 13.18 -0.08 -11.71
N MET A 114 13.82 -0.29 -12.87
CA MET A 114 13.16 -0.91 -14.01
C MET A 114 12.83 -2.39 -13.72
N PRO A 115 11.64 -2.90 -14.10
CA PRO A 115 11.28 -4.31 -13.89
C PRO A 115 12.31 -5.31 -14.45
N GLU A 116 12.93 -5.01 -15.58
CA GLU A 116 13.96 -5.85 -16.20
C GLU A 116 15.18 -6.05 -15.29
N ILE A 117 15.49 -5.03 -14.49
CA ILE A 117 16.63 -5.02 -13.58
C ILE A 117 16.26 -5.71 -12.25
N ALA A 118 15.05 -5.47 -11.76
CA ALA A 118 14.60 -6.00 -10.46
C ALA A 118 14.13 -7.47 -10.54
N LYS A 119 13.41 -7.86 -11.60
CA LYS A 119 12.72 -9.16 -11.73
C LYS A 119 13.62 -10.39 -11.54
N PRO A 120 14.92 -10.40 -11.94
CA PRO A 120 15.80 -11.54 -11.65
C PRO A 120 16.06 -11.78 -10.17
N TYR A 121 15.85 -10.77 -9.32
CA TYR A 121 16.18 -10.78 -7.89
C TYR A 121 14.94 -10.63 -6.99
N ALA A 122 13.88 -10.02 -7.52
CA ALA A 122 12.59 -9.85 -6.86
C ALA A 122 11.68 -11.06 -7.07
N ARG A 123 11.09 -11.58 -5.99
CA ARG A 123 10.08 -12.63 -6.07
C ARG A 123 8.76 -12.10 -6.61
N ILE A 124 8.39 -10.90 -6.18
CA ILE A 124 7.20 -10.18 -6.65
C ILE A 124 7.65 -8.78 -7.07
N MET A 125 7.28 -8.40 -8.29
CA MET A 125 7.52 -7.06 -8.83
C MET A 125 6.19 -6.43 -9.22
N ALA A 126 5.97 -5.19 -8.83
CA ALA A 126 4.83 -4.39 -9.25
C ALA A 126 5.27 -2.99 -9.65
N THR A 127 4.55 -2.37 -10.59
CA THR A 127 4.78 -0.97 -11.01
C THR A 127 3.48 -0.20 -11.15
N GLY A 128 3.57 1.12 -11.33
CA GLY A 128 2.41 1.93 -11.74
C GLY A 128 2.09 1.86 -13.25
N ARG A 129 2.97 1.25 -14.05
CA ARG A 129 2.85 1.24 -15.51
C ARG A 129 1.99 0.07 -16.00
N SER A 130 1.20 0.32 -17.03
CA SER A 130 0.25 -0.66 -17.60
C SER A 130 0.89 -1.69 -18.53
N ASP A 131 2.13 -1.48 -18.96
CA ASP A 131 2.85 -2.40 -19.84
C ASP A 131 3.53 -3.57 -19.09
N TYR A 132 3.41 -3.62 -17.76
CA TYR A 132 3.92 -4.71 -16.93
C TYR A 132 2.80 -5.45 -16.16
N PRO A 133 3.04 -6.72 -15.77
CA PRO A 133 2.20 -7.40 -14.79
C PRO A 133 2.14 -6.62 -13.47
N ASN A 134 1.13 -6.93 -12.65
CA ASN A 134 0.95 -6.31 -11.34
C ASN A 134 0.91 -4.77 -11.38
N GLN A 135 0.18 -4.20 -12.34
CA GLN A 135 -0.02 -2.76 -12.36
C GLN A 135 -0.82 -2.31 -11.14
N ILE A 136 -0.23 -1.46 -10.30
CA ILE A 136 -0.92 -0.79 -9.22
C ILE A 136 -1.45 0.55 -9.72
N ASN A 137 -2.77 0.68 -9.73
CA ASN A 137 -3.44 1.90 -10.19
C ASN A 137 -4.61 2.25 -9.27
N ASN A 138 -4.71 3.53 -8.91
CA ASN A 138 -5.76 4.03 -8.02
C ASN A 138 -7.17 3.90 -8.61
N VAL A 139 -7.30 3.68 -9.92
CA VAL A 139 -8.58 3.37 -10.59
C VAL A 139 -9.28 2.13 -10.05
N LEU A 140 -8.52 1.20 -9.45
CA LEU A 140 -9.08 0.04 -8.77
C LEU A 140 -9.80 0.41 -7.46
N CYS A 141 -9.61 1.62 -6.94
CA CYS A 141 -10.05 1.97 -5.60
C CYS A 141 -11.06 3.13 -5.61
N PHE A 142 -10.75 4.25 -6.28
CA PHE A 142 -11.58 5.45 -6.18
C PHE A 142 -13.06 5.23 -6.63
N PRO A 143 -13.38 4.52 -7.73
CA PRO A 143 -14.76 4.37 -8.15
C PRO A 143 -15.62 3.66 -7.11
N GLY A 144 -15.08 2.58 -6.52
CA GLY A 144 -15.77 1.80 -5.49
C GLY A 144 -15.91 2.56 -4.18
N ILE A 145 -14.84 3.22 -3.70
CA ILE A 145 -14.90 4.02 -2.47
C ILE A 145 -15.99 5.08 -2.56
N PHE A 146 -16.00 5.87 -3.64
CA PHE A 146 -17.01 6.92 -3.79
C PHE A 146 -18.41 6.35 -4.00
N LYS A 147 -18.55 5.25 -4.74
CA LYS A 147 -19.85 4.58 -4.93
C LYS A 147 -20.45 4.11 -3.61
N GLY A 148 -19.68 3.41 -2.78
CA GLY A 148 -20.14 2.94 -1.46
C GLY A 148 -20.48 4.08 -0.51
N ALA A 149 -19.60 5.07 -0.42
CA ALA A 149 -19.83 6.25 0.43
C ALA A 149 -21.05 7.07 -0.01
N LEU A 150 -21.32 7.19 -1.32
CA LEU A 150 -22.47 7.91 -1.84
C LEU A 150 -23.79 7.15 -1.65
N ARG A 151 -23.78 5.80 -1.75
CA ARG A 151 -24.97 4.95 -1.52
C ARG A 151 -25.56 5.20 -0.13
N CYS A 152 -24.71 5.14 0.90
CA CYS A 152 -25.10 5.34 2.30
C CYS A 152 -24.99 6.80 2.80
N ARG A 153 -24.66 7.73 1.89
CA ARG A 153 -24.46 9.15 2.22
C ARG A 153 -23.47 9.37 3.37
N ALA A 154 -22.37 8.60 3.41
CA ALA A 154 -21.37 8.69 4.45
C ALA A 154 -20.92 10.15 4.70
N SER A 155 -20.71 10.51 5.97
CA SER A 155 -20.27 11.85 6.37
C SER A 155 -18.77 12.08 6.15
N ALA A 156 -17.98 11.01 6.08
CA ALA A 156 -16.54 11.01 5.85
C ALA A 156 -16.08 9.68 5.24
N ILE A 157 -14.85 9.66 4.69
CA ILE A 157 -14.13 8.43 4.33
C ILE A 157 -13.13 8.14 5.45
N SER A 158 -13.38 7.11 6.26
CA SER A 158 -12.49 6.72 7.36
C SER A 158 -11.27 5.91 6.87
N GLU A 159 -10.28 5.74 7.74
CA GLU A 159 -9.15 4.85 7.48
C GLU A 159 -9.58 3.37 7.40
N ASP A 160 -10.59 2.97 8.17
CA ASP A 160 -11.08 1.59 8.16
C ASP A 160 -11.89 1.30 6.87
N MET A 161 -12.59 2.30 6.30
CA MET A 161 -13.17 2.19 4.95
C MET A 161 -12.08 2.00 3.88
N LYS A 162 -10.94 2.69 3.98
CA LYS A 162 -9.81 2.52 3.04
C LYS A 162 -9.18 1.13 3.18
N LEU A 163 -8.99 0.65 4.41
CA LEU A 163 -8.47 -0.70 4.65
C LEU A 163 -9.43 -1.78 4.14
N ALA A 164 -10.74 -1.59 4.33
CA ALA A 164 -11.76 -2.49 3.79
C ALA A 164 -11.75 -2.51 2.26
N ALA A 165 -11.62 -1.34 1.61
CA ALA A 165 -11.44 -1.26 0.17
C ALA A 165 -10.19 -2.03 -0.32
N ALA A 166 -9.05 -1.89 0.38
CA ALA A 166 -7.84 -2.63 0.03
C ALA A 166 -8.02 -4.16 0.17
N ARG A 167 -8.69 -4.62 1.23
CA ARG A 167 -9.02 -6.03 1.44
C ARG A 167 -10.00 -6.56 0.39
N ALA A 168 -11.02 -5.78 0.04
CA ALA A 168 -11.98 -6.10 -1.01
C ALA A 168 -11.29 -6.33 -2.38
N ILE A 169 -10.35 -5.46 -2.75
CA ILE A 169 -9.57 -5.60 -3.99
C ILE A 169 -8.70 -6.85 -3.93
N ALA A 170 -8.01 -7.10 -2.82
CA ALA A 170 -7.13 -8.26 -2.67
C ALA A 170 -7.90 -9.60 -2.74
N ASN A 171 -9.07 -9.67 -2.09
CA ASN A 171 -9.90 -10.88 -2.02
C ASN A 171 -10.63 -11.22 -3.34
N LEU A 172 -10.54 -10.37 -4.37
CA LEU A 172 -11.10 -10.68 -5.70
C LEU A 172 -10.26 -11.70 -6.48
N ILE A 173 -8.98 -11.85 -6.11
CA ILE A 173 -8.11 -12.87 -6.68
C ILE A 173 -8.22 -14.10 -5.79
N SER A 174 -8.61 -15.21 -6.40
CA SER A 174 -8.67 -16.50 -5.72
C SER A 174 -7.27 -17.07 -5.46
N ASP A 175 -7.15 -17.97 -4.48
CA ASP A 175 -5.86 -18.63 -4.16
C ASP A 175 -5.30 -19.42 -5.36
N ASP A 176 -6.17 -19.91 -6.25
CA ASP A 176 -5.84 -20.63 -7.48
C ASP A 176 -5.38 -19.73 -8.63
N GLU A 177 -5.85 -18.47 -8.68
CA GLU A 177 -5.36 -17.47 -9.65
C GLU A 177 -4.09 -16.77 -9.17
N LEU A 178 -3.90 -16.66 -7.85
CA LEU A 178 -2.82 -15.91 -7.23
C LEU A 178 -1.45 -16.48 -7.63
N ASN A 179 -0.64 -15.64 -8.27
CA ASN A 179 0.73 -15.98 -8.62
C ASN A 179 1.62 -14.72 -8.67
N GLU A 180 2.92 -14.91 -8.89
CA GLU A 180 3.92 -13.83 -8.88
C GLU A 180 3.66 -12.72 -9.90
N SER A 181 2.92 -13.03 -10.98
CA SER A 181 2.54 -12.07 -12.02
C SER A 181 1.08 -11.62 -11.94
N TYR A 182 0.33 -12.06 -10.93
CA TYR A 182 -1.07 -11.70 -10.73
C TYR A 182 -1.41 -11.57 -9.24
N ILE A 183 -1.04 -10.43 -8.65
CA ILE A 183 -1.31 -10.07 -7.25
C ILE A 183 -2.38 -8.98 -7.07
N ILE A 184 -2.82 -8.38 -8.18
CA ILE A 184 -3.78 -7.28 -8.22
C ILE A 184 -4.69 -7.46 -9.44
N PRO A 185 -6.02 -7.26 -9.32
CA PRO A 185 -6.92 -7.44 -10.45
C PRO A 185 -6.66 -6.40 -11.54
N SER A 186 -7.11 -6.71 -12.76
CA SER A 186 -7.02 -5.78 -13.87
C SER A 186 -7.83 -4.51 -13.61
N VAL A 187 -7.34 -3.35 -14.08
CA VAL A 187 -8.08 -2.08 -14.06
C VAL A 187 -9.40 -2.14 -14.84
N PHE A 188 -9.60 -3.15 -15.68
CA PHE A 188 -10.83 -3.38 -16.43
C PHE A 188 -11.76 -4.42 -15.78
N ASP A 189 -11.38 -4.99 -14.63
CA ASP A 189 -12.24 -5.91 -13.90
C ASP A 189 -13.43 -5.16 -13.31
N ARG A 190 -14.59 -5.38 -13.92
CA ARG A 190 -15.84 -4.68 -13.56
C ARG A 190 -16.33 -5.04 -12.16
N ARG A 191 -15.89 -6.16 -11.58
CA ARG A 191 -16.27 -6.60 -10.24
C ARG A 191 -15.70 -5.67 -9.16
N VAL A 192 -14.54 -5.06 -9.42
CA VAL A 192 -13.76 -4.30 -8.43
C VAL A 192 -14.59 -3.17 -7.81
N ALA A 193 -15.22 -2.34 -8.64
CA ALA A 193 -15.97 -1.18 -8.15
C ALA A 193 -17.16 -1.57 -7.27
N ASP A 194 -17.84 -2.69 -7.57
CA ASP A 194 -18.99 -3.16 -6.81
C ASP A 194 -18.58 -3.74 -5.46
N VAL A 195 -17.59 -4.65 -5.44
CA VAL A 195 -17.13 -5.29 -4.19
C VAL A 195 -16.51 -4.26 -3.24
N VAL A 196 -15.74 -3.30 -3.77
CA VAL A 196 -15.22 -2.19 -2.94
C VAL A 196 -16.35 -1.31 -2.40
N ALA A 197 -17.37 -1.00 -3.21
CA ALA A 197 -18.49 -0.18 -2.76
C ALA A 197 -19.27 -0.85 -1.62
N ASP A 198 -19.53 -2.16 -1.74
CA ASP A 198 -20.28 -2.93 -0.74
C ASP A 198 -19.53 -2.95 0.61
N GLU A 199 -18.21 -3.19 0.61
CA GLU A 199 -17.41 -3.17 1.85
C GLU A 199 -17.28 -1.77 2.46
N VAL A 200 -17.15 -0.74 1.63
CA VAL A 200 -17.06 0.65 2.10
C VAL A 200 -18.37 1.10 2.74
N GLU A 201 -19.51 0.74 2.13
CA GLU A 201 -20.84 0.97 2.68
C GLU A 201 -21.04 0.23 4.01
N ARG A 202 -20.67 -1.07 4.05
CA ARG A 202 -20.76 -1.89 5.27
C ARG A 202 -19.97 -1.27 6.44
N VAL A 203 -18.74 -0.80 6.19
CA VAL A 203 -17.92 -0.17 7.22
C VAL A 203 -18.46 1.20 7.62
N ALA A 204 -18.93 2.02 6.67
CA ALA A 204 -19.54 3.32 6.98
C ALA A 204 -20.75 3.18 7.91
N HIS A 205 -21.57 2.15 7.74
CA HIS A 205 -22.66 1.83 8.68
C HIS A 205 -22.15 1.38 10.03
N ALA A 206 -21.16 0.47 10.07
CA ALA A 206 -20.59 -0.03 11.31
C ALA A 206 -19.95 1.07 12.18
N GLU A 207 -19.36 2.08 11.55
CA GLU A 207 -18.76 3.25 12.22
C GLU A 207 -19.76 4.38 12.51
N GLY A 208 -21.03 4.24 12.09
CA GLY A 208 -22.05 5.28 12.26
C GLY A 208 -21.82 6.52 11.41
N LEU A 209 -21.04 6.42 10.32
CA LEU A 209 -20.80 7.50 9.37
C LEU A 209 -21.89 7.60 8.30
N ALA A 210 -22.61 6.50 8.04
CA ALA A 210 -23.74 6.45 7.13
C ALA A 210 -24.93 7.32 7.61
N ARG A 211 -25.63 7.96 6.68
CA ARG A 211 -26.74 8.90 6.95
C ARG A 211 -28.01 8.58 6.19
N ASP A 212 -28.05 7.46 5.49
CA ASP A 212 -29.26 6.89 4.93
C ASP A 212 -30.04 6.09 5.99
N VAL A 213 -31.32 5.86 5.70
CA VAL A 213 -32.19 5.07 6.58
C VAL A 213 -32.07 3.62 6.13
N ILE A 214 -31.47 2.76 6.95
CA ILE A 214 -31.42 1.33 6.67
C ILE A 214 -32.82 0.76 6.89
N ASP A 215 -33.50 0.32 5.83
CA ASP A 215 -34.65 -0.56 5.98
C ASP A 215 -34.17 -1.93 6.49
N SER A 216 -34.95 -2.52 7.40
CA SER A 216 -34.69 -3.80 8.09
C SER A 216 -34.35 -4.95 7.12
N SER A 217 -34.83 -4.86 5.89
CA SER A 217 -34.59 -5.84 4.81
C SER A 217 -33.15 -5.81 4.25
N THR A 218 -32.44 -4.68 4.34
CA THR A 218 -31.07 -4.50 3.83
C THR A 218 -30.03 -5.07 4.81
N LEU A 219 -30.28 -5.00 6.12
CA LEU A 219 -29.40 -5.56 7.16
C LEU A 219 -29.19 -7.08 7.04
N TYR A 220 -30.17 -7.80 6.49
CA TYR A 220 -30.06 -9.26 6.28
C TYR A 220 -29.12 -9.65 5.12
N LYS A 221 -28.85 -8.73 4.18
CA LYS A 221 -27.97 -8.98 3.02
C LYS A 221 -26.51 -8.61 3.29
N LEU A 222 -26.24 -7.86 4.36
CA LEU A 222 -24.91 -7.39 4.75
C LEU A 222 -24.25 -8.27 5.83
N ARG A 223 -24.87 -9.39 6.19
CA ARG A 223 -24.36 -10.40 7.14
C ARG A 223 -23.75 -11.59 6.42
#